data_AF-A0A231PAY2-F1
#
_entry.id   AF-A0A231PAY2-F1
#
_cell.length_a   1.000
_cell.length_b   1.000
_cell.length_c   1.000
_cell.angle_alpha   90.00
_cell.angle_beta   90.00
_cell.angle_gamma   90.00
#
_symmetry.space_group_name_H-M   'P 1'
#
loop_
_entity.id
_entity.type
_entity.pdbx_description
1 polymer ?
#
loop_
_entity_poly.entity_id
_entity_poly.type
_entity_poly.pdbx_seq_one_letter_code
_entity_poly.pdbx_strand_id
1 'polypeptide(L)'
;MSGPDASGAYDDHEDDGGPDHGDEPGRGPGRPPRIPMPRASVEDNGLPLPAPPPPERPVFEHPVLKSLLGAWALAACSAEEATAVEEHLGSCGACADEARRLREAVGLLQRPESLDLDPGLRTRVLETCLERRPPRIPVPEWAAAYDAETARLDALLQDFGDAEWHAPVRLRWFHGDEATTRRTTVAGVIAHLLSVDGLVAVALGLDDPLGDVPSARPTPAERTEAFWRASHFPPTRAVRAPWREQSHNLVRTVSFTGGGGGRMPIPYGDFDLPLHDAMLDRAFECWVHAEDIADAVDYPFDPPSPRHLHRMIDLAARMLPTALAHRRQAGLAAPAHHRHLVAAGEPGRSLRLEIEGSGGGEWLIPLDSPAAKGSAEHEVAHVALDGVEFCRLAAGHVPPQEAAAGQVGDREAIRDVLFAAASLSRM
;
A
#
# COMPACT_ATOMS: atom_id res chain seq x y z
N MET A 1 -73.86 -2.06 -21.75
CA MET A 1 -73.85 -1.84 -23.21
C MET A 1 -72.43 -2.08 -23.69
N SER A 2 -72.29 -3.00 -24.64
CA SER A 2 -71.25 -3.08 -25.70
C SER A 2 -69.80 -2.62 -25.42
N GLY A 3 -68.88 -3.61 -25.37
CA GLY A 3 -67.67 -3.59 -26.22
C GLY A 3 -68.03 -4.00 -27.68
N PRO A 4 -67.14 -4.59 -28.51
CA PRO A 4 -65.86 -5.27 -28.23
C PRO A 4 -64.71 -4.60 -29.03
N ASP A 5 -63.59 -5.18 -29.51
CA ASP A 5 -62.96 -6.53 -29.57
C ASP A 5 -61.41 -6.32 -29.44
N ALA A 6 -60.52 -7.27 -29.10
CA ALA A 6 -60.05 -8.52 -29.76
C ALA A 6 -59.38 -8.28 -31.14
N SER A 7 -58.29 -8.95 -31.53
CA SER A 7 -57.73 -10.27 -31.19
C SER A 7 -56.22 -10.32 -31.58
N GLY A 8 -55.42 -11.35 -31.29
CA GLY A 8 -55.64 -12.61 -30.57
C GLY A 8 -54.33 -13.40 -30.44
N ALA A 9 -54.31 -14.39 -29.53
CA ALA A 9 -53.27 -15.41 -29.39
C ALA A 9 -53.88 -16.80 -29.64
N TYR A 10 -53.09 -17.85 -29.41
CA TYR A 10 -53.43 -19.29 -29.60
C TYR A 10 -53.40 -19.75 -31.08
N ASP A 11 -53.03 -20.99 -31.41
CA ASP A 11 -52.98 -22.18 -30.53
C ASP A 11 -51.86 -23.19 -30.85
N ASP A 12 -51.76 -24.22 -30.02
CA ASP A 12 -50.81 -25.35 -30.06
C ASP A 12 -50.79 -26.17 -31.37
N HIS A 13 -49.70 -26.92 -31.57
CA HIS A 13 -49.78 -28.35 -31.91
C HIS A 13 -48.45 -29.09 -31.68
N GLU A 14 -48.47 -30.10 -30.81
CA GLU A 14 -47.52 -31.22 -30.83
C GLU A 14 -47.79 -32.10 -32.07
N ASP A 15 -46.74 -32.64 -32.71
CA ASP A 15 -46.68 -34.07 -33.03
C ASP A 15 -45.23 -34.58 -33.31
N ASP A 16 -45.11 -35.90 -33.27
CA ASP A 16 -43.94 -36.78 -33.26
C ASP A 16 -43.14 -36.86 -34.59
N GLY A 17 -41.97 -37.51 -34.58
CA GLY A 17 -41.34 -38.07 -35.79
C GLY A 17 -39.84 -37.89 -35.99
N GLY A 18 -39.03 -38.74 -35.35
CA GLY A 18 -37.91 -39.38 -36.08
C GLY A 18 -38.39 -40.71 -36.70
N PRO A 19 -37.63 -41.42 -37.56
CA PRO A 19 -36.25 -41.19 -38.00
C PRO A 19 -36.11 -41.09 -39.54
N ASP A 20 -34.88 -41.03 -40.08
CA ASP A 20 -34.26 -42.09 -40.92
C ASP A 20 -32.93 -41.63 -41.57
N HIS A 21 -32.08 -42.57 -41.94
CA HIS A 21 -30.86 -42.36 -42.71
C HIS A 21 -31.15 -42.13 -44.19
N GLY A 22 -30.37 -41.26 -44.84
CA GLY A 22 -30.40 -41.05 -46.29
C GLY A 22 -29.00 -40.75 -46.83
N ASP A 23 -28.51 -41.63 -47.69
CA ASP A 23 -27.15 -41.58 -48.25
C ASP A 23 -26.90 -40.42 -49.24
N GLU A 24 -25.61 -40.14 -49.41
CA GLU A 24 -24.94 -39.20 -50.31
C GLU A 24 -25.40 -39.24 -51.80
N PRO A 25 -25.19 -38.15 -52.61
CA PRO A 25 -23.87 -37.93 -53.21
C PRO A 25 -23.43 -36.49 -53.57
N GLY A 26 -22.14 -36.22 -53.33
CA GLY A 26 -21.24 -35.66 -54.34
C GLY A 26 -21.22 -34.15 -54.62
N ARG A 27 -20.21 -33.45 -54.08
CA ARG A 27 -19.64 -32.24 -54.71
C ARG A 27 -18.11 -32.24 -54.64
N GLY A 28 -17.47 -32.15 -55.80
CA GLY A 28 -16.06 -32.53 -55.98
C GLY A 28 -14.99 -31.54 -55.48
N PRO A 29 -13.73 -31.98 -55.46
CA PRO A 29 -12.59 -31.18 -55.00
C PRO A 29 -12.19 -30.12 -56.03
N GLY A 30 -11.67 -28.98 -55.56
CA GLY A 30 -10.98 -28.01 -56.42
C GLY A 30 -11.59 -26.61 -56.54
N ARG A 31 -12.34 -26.12 -55.54
CA ARG A 31 -12.68 -24.69 -55.45
C ARG A 31 -12.02 -24.05 -54.21
N PRO A 32 -10.97 -23.20 -54.38
CA PRO A 32 -10.35 -22.53 -53.25
C PRO A 32 -11.31 -21.52 -52.60
N PRO A 33 -11.18 -21.27 -51.28
CA PRO A 33 -12.02 -20.30 -50.58
C PRO A 33 -11.81 -18.88 -51.15
N ARG A 34 -12.89 -18.09 -51.16
CA ARG A 34 -12.92 -16.72 -51.72
C ARG A 34 -12.25 -15.65 -50.85
N ILE A 35 -11.73 -16.02 -49.69
CA ILE A 35 -10.99 -15.14 -48.79
C ILE A 35 -9.60 -15.76 -48.60
N PRO A 36 -8.50 -15.06 -48.92
CA PRO A 36 -7.16 -15.55 -48.63
C PRO A 36 -6.98 -15.73 -47.12
N MET A 37 -6.46 -16.88 -46.70
CA MET A 37 -5.98 -17.05 -45.33
C MET A 37 -4.85 -16.04 -45.05
N PRO A 38 -4.70 -15.55 -43.80
CA PRO A 38 -3.54 -14.76 -43.42
C PRO A 38 -2.25 -15.46 -43.85
N ARG A 39 -1.30 -14.71 -44.42
CA ARG A 39 0.01 -15.26 -44.75
C ARG A 39 0.67 -15.71 -43.44
N ALA A 40 1.10 -16.96 -43.38
CA ALA A 40 1.94 -17.43 -42.28
C ALA A 40 3.20 -16.54 -42.20
N SER A 41 3.58 -16.14 -40.99
CA SER A 41 4.81 -15.41 -40.75
C SER A 41 6.00 -16.22 -41.26
N VAL A 42 7.04 -15.54 -41.76
CA VAL A 42 8.24 -16.19 -42.31
C VAL A 42 8.91 -17.12 -41.27
N GLU A 43 8.70 -16.81 -39.99
CA GLU A 43 9.20 -17.49 -38.79
C GLU A 43 8.59 -18.89 -38.56
N ASP A 44 7.39 -19.19 -39.06
CA ASP A 44 6.69 -20.49 -38.82
C ASP A 44 7.13 -21.63 -39.75
N ASN A 45 7.99 -21.36 -40.73
CA ASN A 45 8.37 -22.37 -41.74
C ASN A 45 9.52 -23.30 -41.31
N GLY A 46 10.16 -23.05 -40.16
CA GLY A 46 11.28 -23.85 -39.65
C GLY A 46 12.56 -23.84 -40.53
N LEU A 47 12.60 -23.00 -41.57
CA LEU A 47 13.73 -22.87 -42.49
C LEU A 47 14.67 -21.74 -42.02
N PRO A 48 15.99 -21.94 -41.99
CA PRO A 48 16.94 -20.88 -41.66
C PRO A 48 16.84 -19.71 -42.67
N LEU A 49 16.85 -18.48 -42.15
CA LEU A 49 17.01 -17.30 -43.00
C LEU A 49 18.36 -17.36 -43.73
N PRO A 50 18.44 -16.96 -45.01
CA PRO A 50 19.72 -16.86 -45.71
C PRO A 50 20.60 -15.83 -45.00
N ALA A 51 21.81 -16.25 -44.62
CA ALA A 51 22.75 -15.37 -43.93
C ALA A 51 23.07 -14.15 -44.83
N PRO A 52 23.02 -12.92 -44.30
CA PRO A 52 23.49 -11.76 -45.02
C PRO A 52 24.99 -11.95 -45.35
N PRO A 53 25.48 -11.41 -46.49
CA PRO A 53 26.91 -11.41 -46.76
C PRO A 53 27.65 -10.70 -45.61
N PRO A 54 28.82 -11.21 -45.19
CA PRO A 54 29.59 -10.54 -44.14
C PRO A 54 29.91 -9.11 -44.60
N PRO A 55 29.77 -8.09 -43.73
CA PRO A 55 30.12 -6.73 -44.10
C PRO A 55 31.59 -6.67 -44.48
N GLU A 56 31.89 -5.99 -45.60
CA GLU A 56 33.27 -5.72 -46.00
C GLU A 56 33.91 -4.82 -44.93
N ARG A 57 34.73 -5.44 -44.07
CA ARG A 57 35.38 -4.72 -42.97
C ARG A 57 36.33 -3.66 -43.57
N PRO A 58 36.20 -2.37 -43.20
CA PRO A 58 37.15 -1.36 -43.65
C PRO A 58 38.57 -1.71 -43.15
N VAL A 59 39.49 -1.93 -44.08
CA VAL A 59 40.90 -2.17 -43.76
C VAL A 59 41.55 -0.82 -43.48
N PHE A 60 41.79 -0.53 -42.20
CA PHE A 60 42.45 0.69 -41.78
C PHE A 60 43.97 0.55 -41.86
N GLU A 61 44.62 1.49 -42.54
CA GLU A 61 46.08 1.59 -42.56
C GLU A 61 46.64 1.98 -41.18
N HIS A 62 47.84 1.50 -40.86
CA HIS A 62 48.50 1.73 -39.56
C HIS A 62 48.50 3.20 -39.07
N PRO A 63 48.73 4.23 -39.91
CA PRO A 63 48.66 5.63 -39.47
C PRO A 63 47.26 6.05 -39.00
N VAL A 64 46.19 5.48 -39.58
CA VAL A 64 44.80 5.75 -39.18
C VAL A 64 44.52 5.12 -37.84
N LEU A 65 44.85 3.84 -37.67
CA LEU A 65 44.72 3.12 -36.39
C LEU A 65 45.51 3.80 -35.26
N LYS A 66 46.71 4.29 -35.56
CA LYS A 66 47.52 5.07 -34.63
C LYS A 66 46.87 6.39 -34.23
N SER A 67 46.14 7.05 -35.13
CA SER A 67 45.41 8.29 -34.82
C SER A 67 44.16 8.04 -33.95
N LEU A 68 43.54 6.87 -34.07
CA LEU A 68 42.36 6.47 -33.30
C LEU A 68 42.66 6.11 -31.83
N LEU A 69 43.92 5.87 -31.45
CA LEU A 69 44.29 5.43 -30.09
C LEU A 69 43.77 6.37 -28.98
N GLY A 70 43.73 7.68 -29.22
CA GLY A 70 43.19 8.65 -28.28
C GLY A 70 41.67 8.55 -28.09
N ALA A 71 40.92 8.39 -29.20
CA ALA A 71 39.48 8.19 -29.16
C ALA A 71 39.11 6.83 -28.55
N TRP A 72 39.87 5.78 -28.86
CA TRP A 72 39.70 4.45 -28.28
C TRP A 72 39.98 4.43 -26.78
N ALA A 73 41.02 5.14 -26.31
CA ALA A 73 41.31 5.28 -24.88
C ALA A 73 40.20 6.03 -24.10
N LEU A 74 39.44 6.89 -24.78
CA LEU A 74 38.27 7.60 -24.24
C LEU A 74 36.93 6.87 -24.47
N ALA A 75 36.95 5.64 -25.01
CA ALA A 75 35.76 4.89 -25.43
C ALA A 75 34.83 5.66 -26.41
N ALA A 76 35.40 6.54 -27.23
CA ALA A 76 34.71 7.41 -28.17
C ALA A 76 34.74 6.93 -29.64
N CYS A 77 35.33 5.76 -29.90
CA CYS A 77 35.29 5.10 -31.22
C CYS A 77 33.93 4.43 -31.47
N SER A 78 33.56 4.29 -32.75
CA SER A 78 32.52 3.34 -33.15
C SER A 78 32.96 1.89 -32.87
N ALA A 79 32.01 0.95 -32.86
CA ALA A 79 32.29 -0.46 -32.61
C ALA A 79 33.27 -1.06 -33.64
N GLU A 80 33.17 -0.66 -34.90
CA GLU A 80 34.05 -1.13 -35.99
C GLU A 80 35.48 -0.62 -35.83
N GLU A 81 35.65 0.68 -35.52
CA GLU A 81 36.95 1.27 -35.22
C GLU A 81 37.59 0.67 -33.96
N ALA A 82 36.80 0.42 -32.92
CA ALA A 82 37.29 -0.16 -31.68
C ALA A 82 37.83 -1.59 -31.87
N THR A 83 37.08 -2.44 -32.60
CA THR A 83 37.55 -3.78 -32.97
C THR A 83 38.82 -3.73 -33.82
N ALA A 84 38.89 -2.84 -34.82
CA ALA A 84 40.07 -2.71 -35.67
C ALA A 84 41.32 -2.21 -34.90
N VAL A 85 41.13 -1.29 -33.94
CA VAL A 85 42.21 -0.87 -33.03
C VAL A 85 42.65 -2.04 -32.15
N GLU A 86 41.73 -2.81 -31.56
CA GLU A 86 42.07 -3.95 -30.69
C GLU A 86 42.84 -5.06 -31.43
N GLU A 87 42.40 -5.44 -32.64
CA GLU A 87 43.14 -6.35 -33.53
C GLU A 87 44.55 -5.79 -33.86
N HIS A 88 44.69 -4.47 -34.01
CA HIS A 88 45.97 -3.82 -34.25
C HIS A 88 46.90 -3.78 -33.02
N LEU A 89 46.38 -3.54 -31.81
CA LEU A 89 47.18 -3.54 -30.59
C LEU A 89 47.82 -4.91 -30.33
N GLY A 90 47.15 -6.00 -30.71
CA GLY A 90 47.71 -7.36 -30.64
C GLY A 90 48.88 -7.62 -31.60
N SER A 91 49.08 -6.79 -32.63
CA SER A 91 50.14 -6.94 -33.65
C SER A 91 51.19 -5.82 -33.65
N CYS A 92 50.95 -4.69 -32.97
CA CYS A 92 51.87 -3.55 -32.92
C CYS A 92 52.18 -3.10 -31.49
N GLY A 93 53.29 -3.57 -30.93
CA GLY A 93 53.73 -3.24 -29.57
C GLY A 93 53.89 -1.73 -29.30
N ALA A 94 54.34 -0.95 -30.29
CA ALA A 94 54.47 0.51 -30.15
C ALA A 94 53.12 1.22 -29.98
N CYS A 95 52.06 0.72 -30.63
CA CYS A 95 50.70 1.20 -30.43
C CYS A 95 50.10 0.68 -29.12
N ALA A 96 50.39 -0.56 -28.72
CA ALA A 96 49.97 -1.11 -27.42
C ALA A 96 50.52 -0.30 -26.24
N ASP A 97 51.81 0.07 -26.28
CA ASP A 97 52.44 0.92 -25.27
C ASP A 97 51.86 2.33 -25.22
N GLU A 98 51.52 2.91 -26.37
CA GLU A 98 50.87 4.23 -26.44
C GLU A 98 49.42 4.17 -25.94
N ALA A 99 48.66 3.16 -26.35
CA ALA A 99 47.29 2.93 -25.91
C ALA A 99 47.20 2.71 -24.39
N ARG A 100 48.19 2.02 -23.79
CA ARG A 100 48.32 1.89 -22.33
C ARG A 100 48.58 3.23 -21.66
N ARG A 101 49.56 4.01 -22.14
CA ARG A 101 49.84 5.38 -21.62
C ARG A 101 48.62 6.30 -21.71
N LEU A 102 47.87 6.22 -22.81
CA LEU A 102 46.65 7.02 -23.00
C LEU A 102 45.54 6.59 -22.02
N ARG A 103 45.32 5.29 -21.79
CA ARG A 103 44.37 4.82 -20.76
C ARG A 103 44.79 5.22 -19.35
N GLU A 104 46.08 5.15 -19.02
CA GLU A 104 46.63 5.64 -17.75
C GLU A 104 46.36 7.14 -17.58
N ALA A 105 46.52 7.95 -18.64
CA ALA A 105 46.21 9.38 -18.62
C ALA A 105 44.70 9.68 -18.52
N VAL A 106 43.84 8.91 -19.18
CA VAL A 106 42.37 9.05 -19.08
C VAL A 106 41.90 8.79 -17.64
N GLY A 107 42.47 7.80 -16.96
CA GLY A 107 42.19 7.52 -15.54
C GLY A 107 42.61 8.63 -14.57
N LEU A 108 43.48 9.56 -14.99
CA LEU A 108 43.85 10.76 -14.23
C LEU A 108 42.95 11.98 -14.55
N LEU A 109 42.23 11.94 -15.68
CA LEU A 109 41.34 13.02 -16.13
C LEU A 109 39.88 12.77 -15.71
N GLN A 110 39.46 11.51 -15.64
CA GLN A 110 38.15 11.14 -15.13
C GLN A 110 38.11 11.26 -13.60
N ARG A 111 37.10 11.97 -13.09
CA ARG A 111 36.71 11.80 -11.68
C ARG A 111 36.12 10.38 -11.55
N PRO A 112 36.37 9.65 -10.46
CA PRO A 112 35.68 8.39 -10.22
C PRO A 112 34.17 8.69 -10.13
N GLU A 113 33.42 8.19 -11.10
CA GLU A 113 31.96 8.17 -11.04
C GLU A 113 31.52 7.18 -9.97
N SER A 114 30.46 7.49 -9.22
CA SER A 114 29.96 6.51 -8.26
C SER A 114 29.33 5.32 -8.99
N LEU A 115 29.60 4.12 -8.49
CA LEU A 115 28.91 2.90 -8.89
C LEU A 115 27.55 2.74 -8.20
N ASP A 116 27.18 3.67 -7.31
CA ASP A 116 25.87 3.70 -6.67
C ASP A 116 24.77 3.91 -7.72
N LEU A 117 23.84 2.98 -7.78
CA LEU A 117 22.62 3.14 -8.56
C LEU A 117 21.77 4.27 -7.94
N ASP A 118 21.13 5.08 -8.78
CA ASP A 118 20.10 6.02 -8.36
C ASP A 118 19.07 5.28 -7.46
N PRO A 119 18.84 5.71 -6.21
CA PRO A 119 17.93 5.03 -5.29
C PRO A 119 16.50 4.89 -5.83
N GLY A 120 16.06 5.81 -6.69
CA GLY A 120 14.78 5.78 -7.39
C GLY A 120 14.74 4.85 -8.60
N LEU A 121 15.88 4.31 -9.07
CA LEU A 121 15.94 3.41 -10.23
C LEU A 121 15.04 2.18 -10.05
N ARG A 122 15.07 1.54 -8.86
CA ARG A 122 14.22 0.39 -8.55
C ARG A 122 12.74 0.75 -8.70
N THR A 123 12.31 1.88 -8.14
CA THR A 123 10.94 2.36 -8.22
C THR A 123 10.52 2.61 -9.66
N ARG A 124 11.30 3.36 -10.43
CA ARG A 124 11.02 3.65 -11.85
C ARG A 124 10.97 2.40 -12.73
N VAL A 125 11.84 1.42 -12.46
CA VAL A 125 11.82 0.12 -13.17
C VAL A 125 10.55 -0.67 -12.82
N LEU A 126 10.19 -0.77 -11.54
CA LEU A 126 8.96 -1.46 -11.12
C LEU A 126 7.70 -0.78 -11.66
N GLU A 127 7.64 0.55 -11.64
CA GLU A 127 6.57 1.34 -12.23
C GLU A 127 6.45 1.08 -13.73
N THR A 128 7.55 1.17 -14.49
CA THR A 128 7.58 0.83 -15.93
C THR A 128 7.15 -0.62 -16.20
N CYS A 129 7.51 -1.57 -15.32
CA CYS A 129 7.09 -2.96 -15.43
C CYS A 129 5.57 -3.13 -15.18
N LEU A 130 5.00 -2.41 -14.21
CA LEU A 130 3.58 -2.42 -13.89
C LEU A 130 2.73 -1.71 -14.96
N GLU A 131 3.22 -0.62 -15.55
CA GLU A 131 2.60 0.03 -16.70
C GLU A 131 2.52 -0.91 -17.92
N ARG A 132 3.62 -1.63 -18.20
CA ARG A 132 3.69 -2.59 -19.32
C ARG A 132 2.85 -3.85 -19.07
N ARG A 133 2.68 -4.25 -17.80
CA ARG A 133 1.92 -5.44 -17.41
C ARG A 133 1.05 -5.12 -16.19
N PRO A 134 -0.07 -4.41 -16.36
CA PRO A 134 -0.94 -4.04 -15.26
C PRO A 134 -1.50 -5.29 -14.56
N PRO A 135 -1.72 -5.23 -13.23
CA PRO A 135 -2.34 -6.33 -12.51
C PRO A 135 -3.74 -6.57 -13.07
N ARG A 136 -4.07 -7.84 -13.35
CA ARG A 136 -5.37 -8.22 -13.93
C ARG A 136 -6.56 -7.88 -13.01
N ILE A 137 -6.26 -7.71 -11.72
CA ILE A 137 -7.17 -7.25 -10.67
C ILE A 137 -6.33 -6.34 -9.78
N PRO A 138 -6.46 -5.00 -9.86
CA PRO A 138 -5.70 -4.08 -9.02
C PRO A 138 -6.25 -4.05 -7.59
N VAL A 139 -5.37 -3.88 -6.61
CA VAL A 139 -5.77 -3.54 -5.24
C VAL A 139 -6.38 -2.12 -5.25
N PRO A 140 -7.55 -1.90 -4.61
CA PRO A 140 -8.14 -0.56 -4.53
C PRO A 140 -7.20 0.42 -3.83
N GLU A 141 -7.14 1.66 -4.33
CA GLU A 141 -6.21 2.67 -3.82
C GLU A 141 -6.30 2.87 -2.29
N TRP A 142 -7.51 2.80 -1.73
CA TRP A 142 -7.79 2.94 -0.30
C TRP A 142 -7.36 1.71 0.55
N ALA A 143 -7.20 0.55 -0.07
CA ALA A 143 -6.70 -0.67 0.60
C ALA A 143 -5.18 -0.85 0.46
N ALA A 144 -4.52 -0.08 -0.41
CA ALA A 144 -3.09 -0.21 -0.70
C ALA A 144 -2.17 0.01 0.52
N ALA A 145 -2.60 0.81 1.51
CA ALA A 145 -1.86 0.97 2.75
C ALA A 145 -1.87 -0.33 3.57
N TYR A 146 -3.03 -0.97 3.73
CA TYR A 146 -3.14 -2.24 4.46
C TYR A 146 -2.34 -3.36 3.79
N ASP A 147 -2.43 -3.49 2.47
CA ASP A 147 -1.64 -4.45 1.68
C ASP A 147 -0.13 -4.24 1.88
N ALA A 148 0.34 -2.99 1.88
CA ALA A 148 1.74 -2.68 2.09
C ALA A 148 2.21 -2.92 3.54
N GLU A 149 1.49 -2.43 4.56
CA GLU A 149 1.95 -2.56 5.95
C GLU A 149 1.88 -4.02 6.44
N THR A 150 0.85 -4.79 6.03
CA THR A 150 0.82 -6.25 6.33
C THR A 150 1.93 -7.02 5.63
N ALA A 151 2.28 -6.67 4.38
CA ALA A 151 3.41 -7.28 3.68
C ALA A 151 4.77 -6.91 4.33
N ARG A 152 4.93 -5.69 4.84
CA ARG A 152 6.13 -5.26 5.58
C ARG A 152 6.27 -6.01 6.91
N LEU A 153 5.17 -6.17 7.65
CA LEU A 153 5.16 -6.95 8.88
C LEU A 153 5.41 -8.45 8.61
N ASP A 154 4.81 -9.05 7.57
CA ASP A 154 5.08 -10.46 7.21
C ASP A 154 6.55 -10.69 6.80
N ALA A 155 7.20 -9.69 6.19
CA ALA A 155 8.62 -9.72 5.87
C ALA A 155 9.49 -9.68 7.15
N LEU A 156 9.18 -8.81 8.12
CA LEU A 156 9.85 -8.78 9.43
C LEU A 156 9.71 -10.14 10.15
N LEU A 157 8.50 -10.68 10.20
CA LEU A 157 8.19 -11.98 10.82
C LEU A 157 8.72 -13.19 10.04
N GLN A 158 9.31 -12.99 8.85
CA GLN A 158 9.83 -14.09 8.04
C GLN A 158 11.06 -14.73 8.68
N ASP A 159 11.95 -13.88 9.21
CA ASP A 159 13.26 -14.28 9.68
C ASP A 159 13.29 -14.67 11.17
N PHE A 160 12.15 -14.56 11.86
CA PHE A 160 12.01 -14.86 13.29
C PHE A 160 12.11 -16.37 13.59
N GLY A 161 13.01 -16.72 14.50
CA GLY A 161 13.05 -18.03 15.18
C GLY A 161 12.03 -18.12 16.31
N ASP A 162 11.96 -19.27 16.97
CA ASP A 162 10.93 -19.53 18.00
C ASP A 162 11.09 -18.67 19.26
N ALA A 163 12.29 -18.14 19.53
CA ALA A 163 12.54 -17.28 20.69
C ALA A 163 11.93 -15.88 20.50
N GLU A 164 12.05 -15.32 19.30
CA GLU A 164 11.57 -13.99 18.92
C GLU A 164 10.03 -13.91 19.02
N TRP A 165 9.30 -14.99 18.70
CA TRP A 165 7.84 -15.09 18.91
C TRP A 165 7.40 -14.93 20.37
N HIS A 166 8.32 -15.18 21.31
CA HIS A 166 8.10 -15.04 22.75
C HIS A 166 8.77 -13.79 23.35
N ALA A 167 9.39 -12.93 22.53
CA ALA A 167 9.93 -11.65 22.99
C ALA A 167 8.80 -10.79 23.61
N PRO A 168 9.05 -10.14 24.77
CA PRO A 168 8.01 -9.47 25.54
C PRO A 168 7.65 -8.10 24.95
N VAL A 169 6.41 -7.96 24.49
CA VAL A 169 5.87 -6.69 23.98
C VAL A 169 4.99 -6.03 25.05
N ARG A 170 4.90 -4.70 25.01
CA ARG A 170 4.03 -3.91 25.90
C ARG A 170 3.17 -2.97 25.06
N LEU A 171 1.98 -3.42 24.72
CA LEU A 171 0.97 -2.58 24.07
C LEU A 171 0.70 -1.35 24.93
N ARG A 172 0.53 -0.20 24.28
CA ARG A 172 0.23 1.10 24.89
C ARG A 172 -1.01 1.69 24.22
N TRP A 173 -1.86 2.34 25.01
CA TRP A 173 -2.97 3.16 24.51
C TRP A 173 -3.36 4.18 25.59
N PHE A 174 -4.21 5.13 25.24
CA PHE A 174 -4.70 6.16 26.16
C PHE A 174 -6.15 5.87 26.55
N HIS A 175 -6.48 5.93 27.85
CA HIS A 175 -7.84 5.73 28.33
C HIS A 175 -8.21 6.79 29.37
N GLY A 176 -9.33 7.48 29.14
CA GLY A 176 -9.70 8.64 29.94
C GLY A 176 -8.68 9.77 29.75
N ASP A 177 -7.84 9.96 30.77
CA ASP A 177 -6.72 10.92 30.81
C ASP A 177 -5.36 10.23 31.13
N GLU A 178 -5.31 8.89 31.12
CA GLU A 178 -4.15 8.10 31.56
C GLU A 178 -3.59 7.17 30.47
N ALA A 179 -2.26 7.09 30.40
CA ALA A 179 -1.56 6.10 29.58
C ALA A 179 -1.73 4.70 30.20
N THR A 180 -2.32 3.79 29.44
CA THR A 180 -2.63 2.41 29.83
C THR A 180 -1.71 1.44 29.08
N THR A 181 -1.37 0.29 29.67
CA THR A 181 -0.50 -0.70 29.03
C THR A 181 -0.93 -2.13 29.28
N ARG A 182 -0.61 -3.03 28.32
CA ARG A 182 -0.82 -4.49 28.44
C ARG A 182 0.46 -5.23 28.06
N ARG A 183 0.95 -6.09 28.96
CA ARG A 183 2.05 -7.02 28.64
C ARG A 183 1.53 -8.18 27.79
N THR A 184 2.27 -8.50 26.73
CA THR A 184 2.03 -9.62 25.81
C THR A 184 3.37 -10.12 25.22
N THR A 185 3.35 -10.91 24.15
CA THR A 185 4.54 -11.26 23.35
C THR A 185 4.32 -10.91 21.88
N VAL A 186 5.35 -10.98 21.04
CA VAL A 186 5.22 -10.86 19.57
C VAL A 186 4.08 -11.71 19.02
N ALA A 187 4.01 -13.00 19.38
CA ALA A 187 2.89 -13.86 18.98
C ALA A 187 1.53 -13.39 19.52
N GLY A 188 1.50 -12.78 20.70
CA GLY A 188 0.31 -12.15 21.27
C GLY A 188 -0.14 -10.90 20.51
N VAL A 189 0.79 -10.11 19.96
CA VAL A 189 0.49 -8.95 19.07
C VAL A 189 -0.11 -9.42 17.75
N ILE A 190 0.46 -10.46 17.13
CA ILE A 190 -0.11 -11.01 15.88
C ILE A 190 -1.48 -11.66 16.13
N ALA A 191 -1.68 -12.28 17.29
CA ALA A 191 -3.00 -12.75 17.73
C ALA A 191 -4.00 -11.59 17.93
N HIS A 192 -3.57 -10.45 18.48
CA HIS A 192 -4.38 -9.24 18.57
C HIS A 192 -4.79 -8.75 17.16
N LEU A 193 -3.82 -8.54 16.25
CA LEU A 193 -4.09 -8.08 14.89
C LEU A 193 -5.09 -8.99 14.17
N LEU A 194 -4.84 -10.31 14.17
CA LEU A 194 -5.76 -11.33 13.66
C LEU A 194 -7.18 -11.20 14.24
N SER A 195 -7.28 -11.06 15.57
CA SER A 195 -8.59 -10.98 16.24
C SER A 195 -9.39 -9.73 15.84
N VAL A 196 -8.73 -8.58 15.66
CA VAL A 196 -9.37 -7.29 15.36
C VAL A 196 -9.63 -7.10 13.86
N ASP A 197 -8.71 -7.54 12.99
CA ASP A 197 -8.93 -7.61 11.53
C ASP A 197 -10.13 -8.51 11.17
N GLY A 198 -10.47 -9.45 12.07
CA GLY A 198 -11.70 -10.23 12.02
C GLY A 198 -13.00 -9.41 11.98
N LEU A 199 -13.02 -8.17 12.50
CA LEU A 199 -14.17 -7.25 12.35
C LEU A 199 -14.45 -6.94 10.87
N VAL A 200 -13.38 -6.68 10.10
CA VAL A 200 -13.48 -6.43 8.66
C VAL A 200 -13.79 -7.73 7.91
N ALA A 201 -13.20 -8.84 8.34
CA ALA A 201 -13.39 -10.16 7.72
C ALA A 201 -14.87 -10.59 7.77
N VAL A 202 -15.49 -10.54 8.96
CA VAL A 202 -16.90 -10.89 9.16
C VAL A 202 -17.83 -9.97 8.37
N ALA A 203 -17.55 -8.66 8.36
CA ALA A 203 -18.34 -7.71 7.58
C ALA A 203 -18.25 -7.95 6.05
N LEU A 204 -17.14 -8.51 5.56
CA LEU A 204 -16.95 -8.94 4.18
C LEU A 204 -17.47 -10.36 3.88
N GLY A 205 -18.04 -11.05 4.87
CA GLY A 205 -18.55 -12.42 4.72
C GLY A 205 -17.47 -13.50 4.68
N LEU A 206 -16.29 -13.22 5.25
CA LEU A 206 -15.22 -14.19 5.49
C LEU A 206 -15.36 -14.81 6.90
N ASP A 207 -14.65 -15.91 7.14
CA ASP A 207 -14.66 -16.60 8.43
C ASP A 207 -14.14 -15.70 9.59
N ASP A 208 -14.78 -15.78 10.76
CA ASP A 208 -14.28 -15.12 11.97
C ASP A 208 -13.10 -15.92 12.57
N PRO A 209 -11.91 -15.34 12.75
CA PRO A 209 -10.78 -16.01 13.41
C PRO A 209 -11.03 -16.38 14.88
N LEU A 210 -12.08 -15.84 15.53
CA LEU A 210 -12.52 -16.30 16.85
C LEU A 210 -13.31 -17.62 16.76
N GLY A 211 -13.87 -17.98 15.61
CA GLY A 211 -14.76 -19.13 15.47
C GLY A 211 -15.91 -19.10 16.47
N ASP A 212 -16.08 -20.18 17.24
CA ASP A 212 -17.11 -20.30 18.28
C ASP A 212 -16.74 -19.57 19.61
N VAL A 213 -15.60 -18.87 19.70
CA VAL A 213 -15.19 -18.19 20.93
C VAL A 213 -16.11 -16.98 21.20
N PRO A 214 -16.85 -16.96 22.33
CA PRO A 214 -17.80 -15.89 22.60
C PRO A 214 -17.07 -14.59 22.98
N SER A 215 -17.28 -13.54 22.18
CA SER A 215 -16.99 -12.17 22.58
C SER A 215 -18.27 -11.48 23.08
N ALA A 216 -18.19 -10.77 24.21
CA ALA A 216 -19.34 -10.07 24.78
C ALA A 216 -19.78 -8.85 23.95
N ARG A 217 -18.84 -8.25 23.20
CA ARG A 217 -19.06 -7.14 22.26
C ARG A 217 -18.11 -7.27 21.07
N PRO A 218 -18.43 -6.71 19.89
CA PRO A 218 -17.52 -6.65 18.76
C PRO A 218 -16.55 -5.45 18.87
N THR A 219 -15.97 -5.20 20.06
CA THR A 219 -14.91 -4.19 20.22
C THR A 219 -13.53 -4.83 20.03
N PRO A 220 -12.51 -4.09 19.55
CA PRO A 220 -11.13 -4.59 19.42
C PRO A 220 -10.59 -5.24 20.72
N ALA A 221 -10.69 -4.53 21.84
CA ALA A 221 -10.25 -5.01 23.16
C ALA A 221 -10.94 -6.31 23.62
N GLU A 222 -12.27 -6.43 23.48
CA GLU A 222 -12.98 -7.64 23.90
C GLU A 222 -12.66 -8.84 23.00
N ARG A 223 -12.51 -8.63 21.68
CA ARG A 223 -12.10 -9.68 20.75
C ARG A 223 -10.67 -10.16 21.03
N THR A 224 -9.76 -9.24 21.29
CA THR A 224 -8.36 -9.52 21.67
C THR A 224 -8.29 -10.37 22.94
N GLU A 225 -8.94 -9.92 24.02
CA GLU A 225 -8.94 -10.66 25.28
C GLU A 225 -9.75 -11.97 25.19
N ALA A 226 -10.82 -12.05 24.39
CA ALA A 226 -11.52 -13.31 24.14
C ALA A 226 -10.60 -14.34 23.46
N PHE A 227 -9.87 -13.94 22.42
CA PHE A 227 -8.91 -14.81 21.71
C PHE A 227 -7.77 -15.28 22.63
N TRP A 228 -7.17 -14.37 23.41
CA TRP A 228 -6.13 -14.71 24.38
C TRP A 228 -6.65 -15.63 25.50
N ARG A 229 -7.87 -15.40 26.03
CA ARG A 229 -8.49 -16.25 27.08
C ARG A 229 -8.87 -17.64 26.58
N ALA A 230 -9.24 -17.80 25.30
CA ALA A 230 -9.59 -19.09 24.72
C ALA A 230 -8.37 -20.01 24.52
N SER A 231 -7.17 -19.44 24.46
CA SER A 231 -5.92 -20.18 24.25
C SER A 231 -5.41 -20.81 25.55
N HIS A 232 -5.32 -22.15 25.61
CA HIS A 232 -4.82 -22.85 26.81
C HIS A 232 -3.33 -22.60 27.08
N PHE A 233 -2.56 -22.28 26.03
CA PHE A 233 -1.18 -21.85 26.09
C PHE A 233 -1.06 -20.44 25.49
N PRO A 234 -0.04 -19.64 25.86
CA PRO A 234 0.24 -18.38 25.18
C PRO A 234 0.39 -18.58 23.66
N PRO A 235 -0.03 -17.61 22.83
CA PRO A 235 0.22 -17.64 21.39
C PRO A 235 1.68 -17.94 21.04
N THR A 236 1.88 -18.65 19.92
CA THR A 236 3.19 -19.02 19.37
C THR A 236 3.27 -18.62 17.90
N ARG A 237 4.40 -18.89 17.23
CA ARG A 237 4.59 -18.82 15.77
C ARG A 237 3.39 -19.29 14.93
N ALA A 238 2.60 -20.24 15.43
CA ALA A 238 1.43 -20.78 14.75
C ALA A 238 0.41 -19.71 14.30
N VAL A 239 0.32 -18.55 14.97
CA VAL A 239 -0.63 -17.48 14.60
C VAL A 239 -0.29 -16.77 13.30
N ARG A 240 0.96 -16.86 12.82
CA ARG A 240 1.39 -16.17 11.59
C ARG A 240 0.62 -16.62 10.35
N ALA A 241 0.40 -17.93 10.21
CA ALA A 241 -0.23 -18.46 9.01
C ALA A 241 -1.71 -18.02 8.88
N PRO A 242 -2.57 -18.15 9.91
CA PRO A 242 -3.93 -17.62 9.88
C PRO A 242 -4.00 -16.10 9.67
N TRP A 243 -3.13 -15.33 10.34
CA TRP A 243 -3.07 -13.86 10.17
C TRP A 243 -2.72 -13.46 8.73
N ARG A 244 -1.70 -14.08 8.15
CA ARG A 244 -1.26 -13.85 6.77
C ARG A 244 -2.32 -14.27 5.75
N GLU A 245 -3.00 -15.38 5.99
CA GLU A 245 -4.11 -15.84 5.14
C GLU A 245 -5.30 -14.88 5.21
N GLN A 246 -5.68 -14.43 6.40
CA GLN A 246 -6.73 -13.43 6.59
C GLN A 246 -6.39 -12.12 5.86
N SER A 247 -5.18 -11.58 6.04
CA SER A 247 -4.74 -10.33 5.40
C SER A 247 -4.85 -10.42 3.86
N HIS A 248 -4.39 -11.53 3.27
CA HIS A 248 -4.57 -11.79 1.84
C HIS A 248 -6.03 -11.94 1.42
N ASN A 249 -6.86 -12.62 2.21
CA ASN A 249 -8.28 -12.80 1.91
C ASN A 249 -9.06 -11.47 2.00
N LEU A 250 -8.69 -10.57 2.92
CA LEU A 250 -9.20 -9.21 3.00
C LEU A 250 -8.85 -8.41 1.74
N VAL A 251 -7.56 -8.28 1.42
CA VAL A 251 -7.08 -7.56 0.22
C VAL A 251 -7.71 -8.12 -1.06
N ARG A 252 -7.75 -9.45 -1.19
CA ARG A 252 -8.37 -10.13 -2.32
C ARG A 252 -9.85 -9.78 -2.42
N THR A 253 -10.61 -9.91 -1.33
CA THR A 253 -12.05 -9.67 -1.32
C THR A 253 -12.39 -8.23 -1.67
N VAL A 254 -11.73 -7.24 -1.05
CA VAL A 254 -11.99 -5.81 -1.38
C VAL A 254 -11.67 -5.48 -2.84
N SER A 255 -10.67 -6.14 -3.44
CA SER A 255 -10.33 -5.99 -4.86
C SER A 255 -11.43 -6.48 -5.82
N PHE A 256 -12.38 -7.29 -5.36
CA PHE A 256 -13.58 -7.69 -6.13
C PHE A 256 -14.83 -6.84 -5.82
N THR A 257 -14.85 -6.00 -4.78
CA THR A 257 -16.05 -5.23 -4.37
C THR A 257 -16.41 -4.05 -5.28
N GLY A 258 -15.56 -3.70 -6.23
CA GLY A 258 -15.75 -2.58 -7.14
C GLY A 258 -15.76 -1.21 -6.44
N GLY A 259 -16.14 -0.16 -7.17
CA GLY A 259 -16.09 1.23 -6.67
C GLY A 259 -17.10 1.57 -5.55
N GLY A 260 -18.09 0.70 -5.29
CA GLY A 260 -19.16 0.95 -4.32
C GLY A 260 -18.90 0.39 -2.91
N GLY A 261 -18.14 -0.69 -2.79
CA GLY A 261 -18.00 -1.45 -1.54
C GLY A 261 -17.38 -0.67 -0.38
N GLY A 262 -16.47 0.28 -0.68
CA GLY A 262 -15.72 1.03 0.33
C GLY A 262 -16.57 1.84 1.32
N ARG A 263 -17.86 2.08 1.06
CA ARG A 263 -18.77 2.83 1.95
C ARG A 263 -19.57 1.96 2.92
N MET A 264 -19.43 0.64 2.87
CA MET A 264 -20.09 -0.29 3.81
C MET A 264 -19.62 0.00 5.25
N PRO A 265 -20.53 0.13 6.24
CA PRO A 265 -20.13 0.33 7.63
C PRO A 265 -19.53 -0.94 8.23
N ILE A 266 -18.44 -0.77 8.98
CA ILE A 266 -17.73 -1.79 9.74
C ILE A 266 -17.89 -1.44 11.23
N PRO A 267 -18.62 -2.25 12.02
CA PRO A 267 -18.81 -1.98 13.44
C PRO A 267 -17.55 -2.25 14.26
N TYR A 268 -17.13 -1.27 15.06
CA TYR A 268 -16.10 -1.38 16.10
C TYR A 268 -16.71 -1.46 17.51
N GLY A 269 -18.02 -1.71 17.60
CA GLY A 269 -18.79 -1.80 18.84
C GLY A 269 -19.39 -0.47 19.27
N ASP A 270 -18.55 0.49 19.66
CA ASP A 270 -19.01 1.81 20.15
C ASP A 270 -19.14 2.86 19.01
N PHE A 271 -18.60 2.56 17.83
CA PHE A 271 -18.68 3.38 16.62
C PHE A 271 -18.58 2.50 15.36
N ASP A 272 -18.92 3.08 14.20
CA ASP A 272 -18.75 2.45 12.87
C ASP A 272 -17.72 3.24 12.05
N LEU A 273 -16.90 2.54 11.25
CA LEU A 273 -16.09 3.14 10.19
C LEU A 273 -16.58 2.66 8.82
N PRO A 274 -16.63 3.51 7.78
CA PRO A 274 -16.72 3.03 6.40
C PRO A 274 -15.57 2.07 6.07
N LEU A 275 -15.79 1.03 5.27
CA LEU A 275 -14.79 0.01 4.93
C LEU A 275 -13.45 0.60 4.45
N HIS A 276 -13.45 1.70 3.70
CA HIS A 276 -12.21 2.37 3.28
C HIS A 276 -11.42 2.97 4.45
N ASP A 277 -12.10 3.63 5.38
CA ASP A 277 -11.50 4.18 6.60
C ASP A 277 -11.12 3.05 7.57
N ALA A 278 -11.90 1.97 7.65
CA ALA A 278 -11.57 0.78 8.42
C ALA A 278 -10.28 0.10 7.91
N MET A 279 -10.07 -0.01 6.59
CA MET A 279 -8.80 -0.55 6.06
C MET A 279 -7.60 0.38 6.33
N LEU A 280 -7.80 1.70 6.34
CA LEU A 280 -6.75 2.66 6.73
C LEU A 280 -6.44 2.57 8.22
N ASP A 281 -7.44 2.40 9.08
CA ASP A 281 -7.29 2.10 10.51
C ASP A 281 -6.51 0.80 10.73
N ARG A 282 -6.91 -0.31 10.09
CA ARG A 282 -6.17 -1.58 10.19
C ARG A 282 -4.72 -1.46 9.69
N ALA A 283 -4.47 -0.62 8.68
CA ALA A 283 -3.11 -0.35 8.20
C ALA A 283 -2.26 0.43 9.21
N PHE A 284 -2.86 1.43 9.89
CA PHE A 284 -2.22 2.20 10.96
C PHE A 284 -1.86 1.29 12.14
N GLU A 285 -2.83 0.52 12.64
CA GLU A 285 -2.63 -0.42 13.76
C GLU A 285 -1.60 -1.50 13.40
N CYS A 286 -1.58 -1.99 12.15
CA CYS A 286 -0.57 -2.94 11.67
C CYS A 286 0.85 -2.34 11.65
N TRP A 287 1.02 -1.07 11.25
CA TRP A 287 2.32 -0.40 11.32
C TRP A 287 2.75 -0.14 12.77
N VAL A 288 1.90 0.46 13.60
CA VAL A 288 2.20 0.74 15.02
C VAL A 288 2.64 -0.54 15.74
N HIS A 289 1.92 -1.64 15.53
CA HIS A 289 2.28 -2.91 16.14
C HIS A 289 3.47 -3.63 15.48
N ALA A 290 3.83 -3.27 14.25
CA ALA A 290 5.13 -3.66 13.67
C ALA A 290 6.30 -2.92 14.33
N GLU A 291 6.12 -1.63 14.69
CA GLU A 291 7.08 -0.85 15.49
C GLU A 291 7.23 -1.45 16.91
N ASP A 292 6.12 -1.75 17.62
CA ASP A 292 6.14 -2.47 18.91
C ASP A 292 6.91 -3.80 18.85
N ILE A 293 6.73 -4.57 17.77
CA ILE A 293 7.42 -5.86 17.56
C ILE A 293 8.90 -5.65 17.27
N ALA A 294 9.23 -4.70 16.40
CA ALA A 294 10.61 -4.41 16.01
C ALA A 294 11.44 -3.88 17.18
N ASP A 295 10.89 -2.96 17.97
CA ASP A 295 11.46 -2.49 19.25
C ASP A 295 11.73 -3.65 20.22
N ALA A 296 10.82 -4.62 20.31
CA ALA A 296 10.96 -5.76 21.22
C ALA A 296 12.04 -6.79 20.82
N VAL A 297 12.59 -6.69 19.60
CA VAL A 297 13.68 -7.53 19.09
C VAL A 297 14.90 -6.72 18.59
N ASP A 298 14.99 -5.44 18.96
CA ASP A 298 16.06 -4.51 18.56
C ASP A 298 16.26 -4.40 17.03
N TYR A 299 15.18 -4.44 16.24
CA TYR A 299 15.21 -4.37 14.77
C TYR A 299 14.80 -2.99 14.24
N PRO A 300 15.47 -2.42 13.22
CA PRO A 300 15.09 -1.13 12.63
C PRO A 300 13.84 -1.24 11.75
N PHE A 301 12.79 -0.47 12.04
CA PHE A 301 11.57 -0.43 11.23
C PHE A 301 11.19 1.01 10.85
N ASP A 302 11.26 1.33 9.56
CA ASP A 302 10.97 2.68 9.06
C ASP A 302 9.47 3.03 9.13
N PRO A 303 9.10 4.33 9.09
CA PRO A 303 7.71 4.75 8.89
C PRO A 303 7.10 4.27 7.55
N PRO A 304 5.77 4.31 7.39
CA PRO A 304 5.08 4.04 6.13
C PRO A 304 5.51 5.00 5.01
N SER A 305 5.22 4.63 3.76
CA SER A 305 5.46 5.54 2.63
C SER A 305 4.73 6.88 2.84
N PRO A 306 5.28 8.03 2.38
CA PRO A 306 4.68 9.34 2.65
C PRO A 306 3.19 9.45 2.26
N ARG A 307 2.80 8.79 1.17
CA ARG A 307 1.40 8.71 0.70
C ARG A 307 0.50 7.87 1.61
N HIS A 308 1.02 6.83 2.25
CA HIS A 308 0.27 6.02 3.21
C HIS A 308 0.14 6.77 4.54
N LEU A 309 1.26 7.30 5.05
CA LEU A 309 1.32 8.10 6.27
C LEU A 309 0.34 9.29 6.21
N HIS A 310 0.32 10.04 5.11
CA HIS A 310 -0.62 11.15 4.91
C HIS A 310 -2.09 10.74 5.04
N ARG A 311 -2.48 9.55 4.55
CA ARG A 311 -3.87 9.06 4.67
C ARG A 311 -4.23 8.58 6.07
N MET A 312 -3.28 8.01 6.79
CA MET A 312 -3.45 7.65 8.21
C MET A 312 -3.64 8.92 9.05
N ILE A 313 -2.81 9.94 8.80
CA ILE A 313 -2.93 11.27 9.42
C ILE A 313 -4.28 11.92 9.07
N ASP A 314 -4.70 11.91 7.80
CA ASP A 314 -5.99 12.45 7.38
C ASP A 314 -7.18 11.77 8.09
N LEU A 315 -7.17 10.43 8.17
CA LEU A 315 -8.19 9.69 8.92
C LEU A 315 -8.24 10.13 10.38
N ALA A 316 -7.10 10.13 11.07
CA ALA A 316 -7.01 10.57 12.47
C ALA A 316 -7.50 12.02 12.65
N ALA A 317 -7.07 12.95 11.78
CA ALA A 317 -7.50 14.34 11.77
C ALA A 317 -9.02 14.49 11.55
N ARG A 318 -9.62 13.71 10.64
CA ARG A 318 -11.08 13.64 10.43
C ARG A 318 -11.83 13.08 11.65
N MET A 319 -11.21 12.25 12.48
CA MET A 319 -11.82 11.70 13.69
C MET A 319 -11.77 12.65 14.90
N LEU A 320 -10.83 13.61 14.95
CA LEU A 320 -10.64 14.54 16.08
C LEU A 320 -11.91 15.28 16.53
N PRO A 321 -12.78 15.82 15.66
CA PRO A 321 -13.99 16.52 16.10
C PRO A 321 -14.97 15.62 16.86
N THR A 322 -15.09 14.36 16.42
CA THR A 322 -15.92 13.34 17.09
C THR A 322 -15.30 12.91 18.42
N ALA A 323 -13.98 12.70 18.46
CA ALA A 323 -13.25 12.39 19.69
C ALA A 323 -13.38 13.51 20.75
N LEU A 324 -13.23 14.78 20.33
CA LEU A 324 -13.50 15.96 21.17
C LEU A 324 -14.91 15.95 21.75
N ALA A 325 -15.93 15.69 20.92
CA ALA A 325 -17.31 15.65 21.38
C ALA A 325 -17.57 14.51 22.39
N HIS A 326 -17.01 13.32 22.15
CA HIS A 326 -17.10 12.20 23.07
C HIS A 326 -16.40 12.50 24.41
N ARG A 327 -15.19 13.07 24.39
CA ARG A 327 -14.47 13.49 25.60
C ARG A 327 -15.25 14.51 26.42
N ARG A 328 -15.93 15.47 25.78
CA ARG A 328 -16.82 16.42 26.48
C ARG A 328 -18.04 15.75 27.12
N GLN A 329 -18.66 14.79 26.42
CA GLN A 329 -19.78 14.01 26.97
C GLN A 329 -19.35 13.18 28.20
N ALA A 330 -18.11 12.68 28.19
CA ALA A 330 -17.49 11.99 29.33
C ALA A 330 -16.98 12.92 30.44
N GLY A 331 -17.04 14.25 30.28
CA GLY A 331 -16.53 15.23 31.25
C GLY A 331 -15.00 15.37 31.28
N LEU A 332 -14.29 14.87 30.26
CA LEU A 332 -12.83 14.85 30.12
C LEU A 332 -12.26 16.01 29.28
N ALA A 333 -13.11 16.93 28.84
CA ALA A 333 -12.74 18.09 28.03
C ALA A 333 -13.64 19.28 28.40
N ALA A 334 -13.18 20.50 28.13
CA ALA A 334 -13.92 21.70 28.50
C ALA A 334 -15.28 21.76 27.78
N PRO A 335 -16.38 22.20 28.45
CA PRO A 335 -17.67 22.37 27.77
C PRO A 335 -17.53 23.32 26.57
N ALA A 336 -18.07 22.92 25.42
CA ALA A 336 -18.09 23.78 24.23
C ALA A 336 -18.71 25.13 24.60
N HIS A 337 -18.03 26.24 24.27
CA HIS A 337 -18.45 27.56 24.70
C HIS A 337 -19.82 27.88 24.12
N HIS A 338 -20.86 27.90 24.96
CA HIS A 338 -22.27 27.86 24.57
C HIS A 338 -22.73 29.01 23.63
N ARG A 339 -21.89 30.02 23.43
CA ARG A 339 -22.11 31.16 22.52
C ARG A 339 -21.73 30.88 21.06
N HIS A 340 -21.07 29.75 20.76
CA HIS A 340 -20.52 29.44 19.42
C HIS A 340 -20.95 28.08 18.85
N LEU A 341 -22.08 27.52 19.30
CA LEU A 341 -22.71 26.39 18.59
C LEU A 341 -23.30 26.89 17.27
N VAL A 342 -22.54 26.71 16.19
CA VAL A 342 -22.95 27.05 14.82
C VAL A 342 -23.83 25.96 14.21
N ALA A 343 -24.58 26.31 13.15
CA ALA A 343 -25.37 25.32 12.41
C ALA A 343 -24.46 24.32 11.68
N ALA A 344 -25.01 23.14 11.36
CA ALA A 344 -24.25 22.11 10.65
C ALA A 344 -23.75 22.63 9.28
N GLY A 345 -22.47 22.46 8.99
CA GLY A 345 -21.79 22.96 7.79
C GLY A 345 -21.27 24.40 7.87
N GLU A 346 -21.66 25.17 8.90
CA GLU A 346 -21.19 26.55 9.07
C GLU A 346 -19.76 26.61 9.64
N PRO A 347 -18.97 27.65 9.32
CA PRO A 347 -17.65 27.90 9.91
C PRO A 347 -17.70 27.94 11.45
N GLY A 348 -16.89 27.12 12.10
CA GLY A 348 -16.77 27.07 13.56
C GLY A 348 -15.39 27.48 14.06
N ARG A 349 -15.30 27.74 15.37
CA ARG A 349 -14.02 27.96 16.07
C ARG A 349 -13.09 26.77 15.81
N SER A 350 -11.88 27.03 15.32
CA SER A 350 -11.01 26.01 14.75
C SER A 350 -9.60 26.05 15.34
N LEU A 351 -8.97 24.88 15.40
CA LEU A 351 -7.54 24.75 15.61
C LEU A 351 -6.90 24.32 14.28
N ARG A 352 -5.83 24.99 13.87
CA ARG A 352 -5.00 24.56 12.73
C ARG A 352 -4.00 23.52 13.23
N LEU A 353 -4.03 22.35 12.61
CA LEU A 353 -3.11 21.24 12.82
C LEU A 353 -2.19 21.19 11.59
N GLU A 354 -0.95 21.61 11.76
CA GLU A 354 0.12 21.52 10.77
C GLU A 354 0.95 20.27 11.08
N ILE A 355 1.10 19.38 10.10
CA ILE A 355 1.95 18.20 10.23
C ILE A 355 3.12 18.37 9.27
N GLU A 356 4.33 18.31 9.80
CA GLU A 356 5.57 18.44 9.07
C GLU A 356 5.98 17.13 8.37
N GLY A 357 6.95 17.22 7.46
CA GLY A 357 7.51 16.08 6.74
C GLY A 357 6.77 15.71 5.45
N SER A 358 7.25 14.68 4.76
CA SER A 358 6.81 14.34 3.40
C SER A 358 5.41 13.72 3.31
N GLY A 359 4.87 13.20 4.42
CA GLY A 359 3.48 12.78 4.57
C GLY A 359 2.58 13.83 5.23
N GLY A 360 3.12 15.02 5.49
CA GLY A 360 2.45 16.09 6.23
C GLY A 360 1.29 16.78 5.50
N GLY A 361 0.84 17.90 6.06
CA GLY A 361 -0.31 18.67 5.55
C GLY A 361 -0.84 19.67 6.58
N GLU A 362 -1.92 20.36 6.24
CA GLU A 362 -2.65 21.24 7.17
C GLU A 362 -4.13 20.84 7.24
N TRP A 363 -4.65 20.72 8.47
CA TRP A 363 -6.07 20.46 8.73
C TRP A 363 -6.64 21.53 9.67
N LEU A 364 -7.86 21.99 9.38
CA LEU A 364 -8.61 22.89 10.26
C LEU A 364 -9.62 22.08 11.06
N ILE A 365 -9.31 21.81 12.33
CA ILE A 365 -10.10 20.97 13.23
C ILE A 365 -11.20 21.82 13.87
N PRO A 366 -12.49 21.63 13.55
CA PRO A 366 -13.59 22.32 14.21
C PRO A 366 -13.68 21.89 15.68
N LEU A 367 -13.62 22.85 16.59
CA LEU A 367 -13.48 22.58 18.02
C LEU A 367 -14.82 22.33 18.71
N ASP A 368 -15.87 23.09 18.41
CA ASP A 368 -17.09 23.15 19.22
C ASP A 368 -18.18 22.12 18.82
N SER A 369 -18.15 21.58 17.60
CA SER A 369 -19.13 20.60 17.10
C SER A 369 -18.54 19.72 15.97
N PRO A 370 -18.78 18.39 15.96
CA PRO A 370 -18.38 17.52 14.84
C PRO A 370 -19.04 17.87 13.50
N ALA A 371 -20.17 18.58 13.53
CA ALA A 371 -20.90 18.99 12.35
C ALA A 371 -20.52 20.39 11.83
N ALA A 372 -19.63 21.12 12.53
CA ALA A 372 -19.14 22.43 12.08
C ALA A 372 -18.03 22.26 11.02
N LYS A 373 -17.82 23.30 10.21
CA LYS A 373 -16.75 23.34 9.22
C LYS A 373 -15.51 24.04 9.78
N GLY A 374 -14.33 23.44 9.57
CA GLY A 374 -13.04 24.07 9.86
C GLY A 374 -12.85 25.39 9.11
N SER A 375 -12.30 26.41 9.77
CA SER A 375 -12.20 27.77 9.25
C SER A 375 -10.95 28.50 9.74
N ALA A 376 -10.10 28.95 8.80
CA ALA A 376 -8.93 29.78 9.10
C ALA A 376 -9.32 31.18 9.61
N GLU A 377 -10.48 31.71 9.20
CA GLU A 377 -11.03 32.98 9.71
C GLU A 377 -11.39 32.90 11.20
N HIS A 378 -11.61 31.69 11.72
CA HIS A 378 -11.97 31.40 13.10
C HIS A 378 -10.89 30.53 13.79
N GLU A 379 -9.63 30.60 13.32
CA GLU A 379 -8.47 29.97 13.96
C GLU A 379 -8.20 30.62 15.33
N VAL A 380 -8.24 29.84 16.40
CA VAL A 380 -7.92 30.29 17.77
C VAL A 380 -6.62 29.69 18.31
N ALA A 381 -6.11 28.66 17.65
CA ALA A 381 -4.94 27.92 18.05
C ALA A 381 -4.28 27.25 16.84
N HIS A 382 -2.96 27.09 16.93
CA HIS A 382 -2.12 26.40 15.98
C HIS A 382 -1.24 25.38 16.72
N VAL A 383 -1.20 24.16 16.18
CA VAL A 383 -0.33 23.06 16.65
C VAL A 383 0.44 22.52 15.47
N ALA A 384 1.76 22.45 15.59
CA ALA A 384 2.67 21.91 14.58
C ALA A 384 3.51 20.76 15.15
N LEU A 385 3.62 19.63 14.44
CA LEU A 385 4.46 18.48 14.84
C LEU A 385 4.82 17.58 13.65
N ASP A 386 5.83 16.71 13.81
CA ASP A 386 6.18 15.70 12.79
C ASP A 386 5.08 14.63 12.65
N GLY A 387 4.93 14.07 11.44
CA GLY A 387 3.93 13.04 11.15
C GLY A 387 4.06 11.76 11.99
N VAL A 388 5.27 11.29 12.26
CA VAL A 388 5.49 10.11 13.12
C VAL A 388 5.15 10.43 14.57
N GLU A 389 5.48 11.64 15.04
CA GLU A 389 5.13 12.09 16.39
C GLU A 389 3.61 12.20 16.58
N PHE A 390 2.87 12.73 15.60
CA PHE A 390 1.41 12.76 15.62
C PHE A 390 0.81 11.35 15.64
N CYS A 391 1.34 10.44 14.84
CA CYS A 391 0.93 9.04 14.84
C CYS A 391 1.21 8.34 16.17
N ARG A 392 2.38 8.56 16.80
CA ARG A 392 2.70 8.03 18.13
C ARG A 392 1.80 8.60 19.23
N LEU A 393 1.45 9.88 19.15
CA LEU A 393 0.43 10.48 20.03
C LEU A 393 -0.92 9.80 19.81
N ALA A 394 -1.39 9.69 18.55
CA ALA A 394 -2.67 9.07 18.21
C ALA A 394 -2.74 7.58 18.59
N ALA A 395 -1.61 6.88 18.60
CA ALA A 395 -1.42 5.51 19.07
C ALA A 395 -1.18 5.39 20.59
N GLY A 396 -1.27 6.48 21.37
CA GLY A 396 -1.07 6.47 22.82
C GLY A 396 0.33 6.04 23.28
N HIS A 397 1.32 6.12 22.39
CA HIS A 397 2.73 5.80 22.67
C HIS A 397 3.46 6.95 23.36
N VAL A 398 3.04 8.19 23.08
CA VAL A 398 3.53 9.42 23.73
C VAL A 398 2.34 10.09 24.42
N PRO A 399 2.42 10.46 25.72
CA PRO A 399 1.32 11.13 26.39
C PRO A 399 1.17 12.58 25.88
N PRO A 400 -0.06 13.15 25.84
CA PRO A 400 -0.34 14.48 25.28
C PRO A 400 0.55 15.64 25.78
N GLN A 401 1.06 15.52 27.00
CA GLN A 401 1.90 16.52 27.67
C GLN A 401 3.38 16.47 27.27
N GLU A 402 3.84 15.32 26.75
CA GLU A 402 5.23 15.09 26.35
C GLU A 402 5.43 15.13 24.83
N ALA A 403 4.32 15.14 24.06
CA ALA A 403 4.34 15.24 22.61
C ALA A 403 5.15 16.45 22.12
N ALA A 404 6.08 16.20 21.18
CA ALA A 404 6.99 17.19 20.64
C ALA A 404 6.30 18.13 19.63
N ALA A 405 5.38 18.96 20.12
CA ALA A 405 4.55 19.84 19.33
C ALA A 405 4.83 21.34 19.62
N GLY A 406 5.01 22.12 18.55
CA GLY A 406 4.93 23.58 18.57
C GLY A 406 3.50 24.04 18.80
N GLN A 407 3.29 25.01 19.69
CA GLN A 407 1.97 25.38 20.22
C GLN A 407 1.81 26.91 20.30
N VAL A 408 0.75 27.45 19.67
CA VAL A 408 0.43 28.89 19.68
C VAL A 408 -1.07 29.11 19.82
N GLY A 409 -1.51 30.03 20.68
CA GLY A 409 -2.93 30.43 20.81
C GLY A 409 -3.63 29.87 22.06
N ASP A 410 -4.92 29.52 21.90
CA ASP A 410 -5.80 29.01 22.97
C ASP A 410 -5.28 27.69 23.57
N ARG A 411 -4.72 27.77 24.78
CA ARG A 411 -4.14 26.62 25.51
C ARG A 411 -5.17 25.54 25.88
N GLU A 412 -6.44 25.91 26.06
CA GLU A 412 -7.50 24.94 26.39
C GLU A 412 -7.86 24.15 25.13
N ALA A 413 -8.04 24.82 23.99
CA ALA A 413 -8.24 24.17 22.69
C ALA A 413 -7.07 23.25 22.29
N ILE A 414 -5.82 23.68 22.49
CA ILE A 414 -4.62 22.88 22.21
C ILE A 414 -4.61 21.62 23.07
N ARG A 415 -4.84 21.75 24.39
CA ARG A 415 -4.90 20.60 25.30
C ARG A 415 -6.01 19.63 24.90
N ASP A 416 -7.23 20.15 24.68
CA ASP A 416 -8.38 19.33 24.30
C ASP A 416 -8.10 18.52 23.01
N VAL A 417 -7.44 19.12 22.00
CA VAL A 417 -7.08 18.42 20.75
C VAL A 417 -5.99 17.37 20.95
N LEU A 418 -4.92 17.66 21.70
CA LEU A 418 -3.84 16.67 21.94
C LEU A 418 -4.36 15.45 22.72
N PHE A 419 -5.25 15.68 23.70
CA PHE A 419 -5.92 14.60 24.44
C PHE A 419 -6.98 13.87 23.59
N ALA A 420 -7.64 14.56 22.65
CA ALA A 420 -8.55 13.92 21.69
C ALA A 420 -7.79 13.00 20.72
N ALA A 421 -6.62 13.44 20.21
CA ALA A 421 -5.75 12.63 19.39
C ALA A 421 -5.31 11.35 20.13
N ALA A 422 -4.80 11.47 21.36
CA ALA A 422 -4.41 10.30 22.14
C ALA A 422 -5.58 9.32 22.38
N SER A 423 -6.80 9.83 22.59
CA SER A 423 -8.00 9.00 22.80
C SER A 423 -8.52 8.24 21.56
N LEU A 424 -7.85 8.34 20.41
CA LEU A 424 -8.10 7.47 19.24
C LEU A 424 -7.51 6.06 19.43
N SER A 425 -6.43 5.95 20.21
CA SER A 425 -5.77 4.67 20.53
C SER A 425 -6.64 3.75 21.38
N ARG A 426 -6.46 2.45 21.17
CA ARG A 426 -7.17 1.37 21.87
C ARG A 426 -6.38 0.07 21.82
N MET A 427 -6.80 -0.89 22.64
CA MET A 427 -6.47 -2.31 22.50
C MET A 427 -7.58 -3.03 21.74
#